data_AF-A0A2U9SCJ0-F1
#
_entry.id   AF-A0A2U9SCJ0-F1
#
_cell.length_a   1.000
_cell.length_b   1.000
_cell.length_c   1.000
_cell.angle_alpha   90.00
_cell.angle_beta   90.00
_cell.angle_gamma   90.00
#
_symmetry.space_group_name_H-M   'P 1'
#
loop_
_entity.id
_entity.type
_entity.pdbx_description
1 polymer ?
#
loop_
_entity_poly.entity_id
_entity_poly.type
_entity_poly.pdbx_seq_one_letter_code
_entity_poly.pdbx_strand_id
1 'polypeptide(L)'
;MSRLELLVDRDGPLTRAAVLADGRLTDLHIDHADRPSLLGAVILGRVERIATGLNGAFIDLGSGLSGLLPAADVRRPVLDDDSPLSRSHPRPGSKPAAIGALLRTGQPVVVQVKADAAGAKGPSLTMDITLPGRFLVHAPLGRDISVSKRLGSGPERAALARRIEGLATGAGWIVRAGAAQVPDELLAAESEALHLQWRAIRDDARAGSAPRLLHSGPDAPTRALIEQGAAAPASIIVDDPVPAGGIAVGEGPLLSGLRGWCDRHAPDLLPRLTAHRASQRLFDLRDLDSAIAELLDVRVPLPQGGSLVIERTEALTVVDVNAGERGNPVDVNIDAAAEIARQLRLRNVGGIVVVDFVNMRGRGDAERVLAALSHAVESDPVQTQVYGMSKLGLVELTRARRGTPLAALLRP
;
A
#
# COMPACT_ATOMS: atom_id res chain seq x y z
N MET A 1 -9.93 -19.79 8.70
CA MET A 1 -9.17 -18.79 7.93
C MET A 1 -8.82 -19.42 6.60
N SER A 2 -9.00 -18.71 5.48
CA SER A 2 -8.61 -19.19 4.16
C SER A 2 -7.10 -19.46 4.13
N ARG A 3 -6.68 -20.47 3.37
CA ARG A 3 -5.26 -20.76 3.19
C ARG A 3 -4.70 -19.78 2.17
N LEU A 4 -3.84 -18.88 2.64
CA LEU A 4 -3.19 -17.88 1.79
C LEU A 4 -1.91 -18.46 1.16
N GLU A 5 -1.65 -18.15 -0.10
CA GLU A 5 -0.39 -18.42 -0.81
C GLU A 5 0.10 -17.12 -1.45
N LEU A 6 1.41 -16.88 -1.45
CA LEU A 6 2.05 -15.82 -2.23
C LEU A 6 2.87 -16.44 -3.35
N LEU A 7 2.55 -16.11 -4.58
CA LEU A 7 3.28 -16.53 -5.78
C LEU A 7 3.98 -15.31 -6.38
N VAL A 8 5.27 -15.42 -6.63
CA VAL A 8 6.08 -14.33 -7.14
C VAL A 8 6.82 -14.78 -8.39
N ASP A 9 6.84 -13.97 -9.43
CA ASP A 9 7.63 -14.24 -10.62
C ASP A 9 8.19 -12.97 -11.28
N ARG A 10 8.94 -13.18 -12.36
CA ARG A 10 9.40 -12.13 -13.27
C ARG A 10 8.94 -12.45 -14.69
N ASP A 11 8.28 -11.48 -15.33
CA ASP A 11 7.85 -11.56 -16.72
C ASP A 11 8.34 -10.31 -17.48
N GLY A 12 9.43 -10.47 -18.24
CA GLY A 12 10.11 -9.35 -18.88
C GLY A 12 10.55 -8.28 -17.87
N PRO A 13 10.09 -7.02 -18.00
CA PRO A 13 10.42 -5.94 -17.04
C PRO A 13 9.54 -5.97 -15.78
N LEU A 14 8.58 -6.89 -15.68
CA LEU A 14 7.61 -6.93 -14.59
C LEU A 14 8.07 -7.88 -13.47
N THR A 15 8.08 -7.40 -12.24
CA THR A 15 8.10 -8.24 -11.04
C THR A 15 6.67 -8.31 -10.50
N ARG A 16 6.11 -9.51 -10.41
CA ARG A 16 4.69 -9.70 -10.06
C ARG A 16 4.58 -10.54 -8.79
N ALA A 17 3.69 -10.14 -7.90
CA ALA A 17 3.38 -10.82 -6.65
C ALA A 17 1.87 -11.00 -6.55
N ALA A 18 1.42 -12.24 -6.63
CA ALA A 18 0.01 -12.64 -6.61
C ALA A 18 -0.31 -13.33 -5.28
N VAL A 19 -1.31 -12.83 -4.56
CA VAL A 19 -1.83 -13.45 -3.34
C VAL A 19 -3.08 -14.23 -3.67
N LEU A 20 -3.10 -15.51 -3.31
CA LEU A 20 -4.23 -16.40 -3.51
C LEU A 20 -4.82 -16.78 -2.17
N ALA A 21 -6.14 -16.74 -2.05
CA ALA A 21 -6.88 -17.32 -0.95
C ALA A 21 -7.66 -18.53 -1.46
N ASP A 22 -7.33 -19.72 -0.96
CA ASP A 22 -7.96 -20.98 -1.38
C ASP A 22 -7.94 -21.17 -2.91
N GLY A 23 -6.81 -20.83 -3.54
CA GLY A 23 -6.59 -20.93 -4.99
C GLY A 23 -7.13 -19.75 -5.82
N ARG A 24 -7.88 -18.83 -5.22
CA ARG A 24 -8.45 -17.67 -5.93
C ARG A 24 -7.59 -16.42 -5.73
N LEU A 25 -7.24 -15.73 -6.82
CA LEU A 25 -6.48 -14.48 -6.79
C LEU A 25 -7.25 -13.37 -6.04
N THR A 26 -6.69 -12.88 -4.92
CA THR A 26 -7.28 -11.83 -4.08
C THR A 26 -6.57 -10.50 -4.18
N ASP A 27 -5.25 -10.52 -4.35
CA ASP A 27 -4.41 -9.32 -4.44
C ASP A 27 -3.29 -9.53 -5.47
N LEU A 28 -2.90 -8.45 -6.13
CA LEU A 28 -1.90 -8.44 -7.18
C LEU A 28 -1.06 -7.17 -7.05
N HIS A 29 0.25 -7.33 -6.95
CA HIS A 29 1.22 -6.26 -6.85
C HIS A 29 2.22 -6.41 -8.00
N ILE A 30 2.43 -5.34 -8.76
CA ILE A 30 3.35 -5.35 -9.91
C ILE A 30 4.27 -4.15 -9.81
N ASP A 31 5.56 -4.39 -10.03
CA ASP A 31 6.56 -3.37 -10.30
C ASP A 31 7.08 -3.50 -11.72
N HIS A 32 7.45 -2.37 -12.32
CA HIS A 32 8.00 -2.30 -13.66
C HIS A 32 9.43 -1.75 -13.59
N ALA A 33 10.41 -2.50 -14.11
CA ALA A 33 11.83 -2.16 -14.03
C ALA A 33 12.15 -0.82 -14.72
N ASP A 34 11.59 -0.57 -15.90
CA ASP A 34 11.83 0.68 -16.65
C ASP A 34 11.05 1.90 -16.11
N ARG A 35 10.05 1.66 -15.25
CA ARG A 35 9.19 2.69 -14.67
C ARG A 35 9.10 2.49 -13.15
N PRO A 36 10.25 2.59 -12.44
CA PRO A 36 10.29 2.27 -11.02
C PRO A 36 9.44 3.27 -10.24
N SER A 37 8.56 2.74 -9.38
CA SER A 37 7.85 3.55 -8.40
C SER A 37 8.83 4.07 -7.35
N LEU A 38 8.72 5.34 -7.00
CA LEU A 38 9.44 5.92 -5.87
C LEU A 38 8.56 5.93 -4.61
N LEU A 39 7.33 5.42 -4.68
CA LEU A 39 6.40 5.40 -3.55
C LEU A 39 7.03 4.80 -2.29
N GLY A 40 7.00 5.55 -1.21
CA GLY A 40 7.59 5.16 0.07
C GLY A 40 9.10 5.39 0.18
N ALA A 41 9.80 5.73 -0.91
CA ALA A 41 11.22 6.04 -0.87
C ALA A 41 11.50 7.27 -0.01
N VAL A 42 12.58 7.19 0.77
CA VAL A 42 13.09 8.28 1.61
C VAL A 42 14.32 8.87 0.93
N ILE A 43 14.27 10.18 0.68
CA ILE A 43 15.25 10.91 -0.12
C ILE A 43 15.71 12.13 0.67
N LEU A 44 17.02 12.35 0.71
CA LEU A 44 17.62 13.63 1.08
C LEU A 44 17.56 14.54 -0.15
N GLY A 45 16.53 15.37 -0.24
CA GLY A 45 16.33 16.30 -1.35
C GLY A 45 16.83 17.71 -1.06
N ARG A 46 16.79 18.56 -2.08
CA ARG A 46 17.15 19.99 -1.97
C ARG A 46 15.99 20.87 -2.37
N VAL A 47 15.65 21.87 -1.55
CA VAL A 47 14.60 22.84 -1.92
C VAL A 47 15.06 23.62 -3.15
N GLU A 48 14.42 23.39 -4.28
CA GLU A 48 14.72 24.06 -5.54
C GLU A 48 14.04 25.44 -5.59
N ARG A 49 12.75 25.49 -5.25
CA ARG A 49 12.00 26.75 -5.20
C ARG A 49 10.79 26.69 -4.28
N ILE A 50 10.43 27.85 -3.73
CA ILE A 50 9.22 28.03 -2.94
C ILE A 50 8.08 28.47 -3.86
N ALA A 51 6.94 27.78 -3.79
CA ALA A 51 5.73 28.07 -4.55
C ALA A 51 4.63 28.55 -3.60
N THR A 52 4.62 29.85 -3.31
CA THR A 52 3.67 30.49 -2.38
C THR A 52 2.21 30.30 -2.82
N GLY A 53 1.92 30.38 -4.13
CA GLY A 53 0.57 30.17 -4.67
C GLY A 53 0.01 28.76 -4.47
N LEU A 54 0.87 27.75 -4.33
CA LEU A 54 0.49 26.37 -3.99
C LEU A 54 0.65 26.07 -2.49
N ASN A 55 1.12 27.04 -1.71
CA ASN A 55 1.58 26.89 -0.33
C ASN A 55 2.47 25.63 -0.14
N GLY A 56 3.46 25.47 -1.03
CA GLY A 56 4.36 24.32 -1.03
C GLY A 56 5.73 24.66 -1.61
N ALA A 57 6.65 23.71 -1.57
CA ALA A 57 8.00 23.84 -2.10
C ALA A 57 8.29 22.71 -3.10
N PHE A 58 8.99 23.04 -4.19
CA PHE A 58 9.51 22.03 -5.11
C PHE A 58 10.88 21.59 -4.61
N ILE A 59 11.04 20.27 -4.47
CA ILE A 59 12.22 19.61 -3.95
C ILE A 59 12.86 18.84 -5.09
N ASP A 60 14.12 19.14 -5.37
CA ASP A 60 14.96 18.33 -6.24
C ASP A 60 15.30 17.01 -5.54
N LEU A 61 14.98 15.91 -6.23
CA LEU A 61 15.16 14.54 -5.78
C LEU A 61 16.32 13.83 -6.51
N GLY A 62 16.97 14.49 -7.48
CA GLY A 62 18.00 13.91 -8.34
C GLY A 62 17.46 13.02 -9.48
N SER A 63 16.14 12.93 -9.66
CA SER A 63 15.47 12.11 -10.67
C SER A 63 15.04 12.87 -11.93
N GLY A 64 15.36 14.16 -12.03
CA GLY A 64 14.98 15.04 -13.15
C GLY A 64 13.59 15.68 -13.04
N LEU A 65 12.70 15.15 -12.20
CA LEU A 65 11.41 15.77 -11.87
C LEU A 65 11.34 16.16 -10.40
N SER A 66 11.11 17.44 -10.13
CA SER A 66 11.00 17.95 -8.76
C SER A 66 9.68 17.50 -8.11
N GLY A 67 9.75 17.04 -6.87
CA GLY A 67 8.58 16.68 -6.08
C GLY A 67 7.97 17.89 -5.36
N LEU A 68 6.65 17.87 -5.13
CA LEU A 68 5.95 18.92 -4.40
C LEU A 68 5.80 18.54 -2.92
N LEU A 69 6.35 19.37 -2.02
CA LEU A 69 6.18 19.28 -0.57
C LEU A 69 5.20 20.37 -0.08
N PRO A 70 3.96 20.02 0.32
CA PRO A 70 3.00 20.97 0.88
C PRO A 70 3.44 21.49 2.25
N ALA A 71 3.07 22.72 2.61
CA ALA A 71 3.38 23.29 3.93
C ALA A 71 2.86 22.45 5.11
N ALA A 72 1.71 21.79 4.95
CA ALA A 72 1.12 20.90 5.97
C ALA A 72 2.00 19.67 6.27
N ASP A 73 2.79 19.24 5.28
CA ASP A 73 3.69 18.11 5.37
C ASP A 73 5.12 18.53 5.76
N VAL A 74 5.36 19.81 6.04
CA VAL A 74 6.66 20.29 6.54
C VAL A 74 6.73 20.14 8.06
N ARG A 75 7.88 19.71 8.57
CA ARG A 75 8.17 19.63 10.01
C ARG A 75 9.23 20.68 10.37
N ARG A 76 9.06 21.38 11.51
CA ARG A 76 9.99 22.42 11.98
C ARG A 76 11.11 21.81 12.82
N PRO A 77 12.36 22.27 12.69
CA PRO A 77 13.43 21.96 13.63
C PRO A 77 12.99 22.27 15.07
N VAL A 78 13.21 21.34 16.00
CA VAL A 78 13.17 21.63 17.44
C VAL A 78 14.39 22.48 17.73
N LEU A 79 14.18 23.64 18.34
CA LEU A 79 15.15 24.74 18.46
C LEU A 79 16.37 24.48 19.37
N ASP A 80 16.71 23.24 19.72
CA ASP A 80 17.90 22.92 20.55
C ASP A 80 18.63 21.62 20.11
N ASP A 81 18.55 21.24 18.83
CA ASP A 81 19.40 20.19 18.26
C ASP A 81 19.69 20.54 16.79
N ASP A 82 20.91 20.97 16.49
CA ASP A 82 21.41 21.36 15.14
C ASP A 82 21.44 20.17 14.13
N SER A 83 20.79 19.07 14.46
CA SER A 83 20.55 17.93 13.59
C SER A 83 19.33 18.22 12.67
N PRO A 84 19.43 18.07 11.34
CA PRO A 84 18.32 18.29 10.39
C PRO A 84 17.08 17.40 10.62
N LEU A 85 17.13 16.51 11.62
CA LEU A 85 16.22 15.40 11.89
C LEU A 85 15.52 15.48 13.25
N SER A 86 15.76 16.54 14.05
CA SER A 86 15.01 16.78 15.28
C SER A 86 13.85 17.73 14.97
N ARG A 87 12.65 17.20 14.67
CA ARG A 87 11.52 18.02 14.25
C ARG A 87 10.21 17.61 14.93
N SER A 88 9.47 18.59 15.47
CA SER A 88 8.21 18.36 16.17
C SER A 88 6.98 18.65 15.29
N HIS A 89 5.87 17.97 15.56
CA HIS A 89 4.58 18.29 14.94
C HIS A 89 4.12 19.71 15.33
N PRO A 90 3.50 20.46 14.41
CA PRO A 90 2.80 21.70 14.77
C PRO A 90 1.79 21.42 15.88
N ARG A 91 1.74 22.28 16.92
CA ARG A 91 0.74 22.14 17.99
C ARG A 91 -0.68 22.19 17.39
N PRO A 92 -1.61 21.32 17.81
CA PRO A 92 -3.01 21.37 17.39
C PRO A 92 -3.57 22.78 17.63
N GLY A 93 -4.19 23.40 16.60
CA GLY A 93 -4.79 24.74 16.68
C GLY A 93 -3.87 25.91 16.29
N SER A 94 -2.60 25.67 15.94
CA SER A 94 -1.75 26.72 15.34
C SER A 94 -2.15 26.99 13.89
N LYS A 95 -2.20 28.28 13.49
CA LYS A 95 -2.41 28.63 12.07
C LYS A 95 -1.33 27.97 11.22
N PRO A 96 -1.66 27.32 10.09
CA PRO A 96 -0.65 26.75 9.20
C PRO A 96 0.33 27.84 8.80
N ALA A 97 1.61 27.64 9.13
CA ALA A 97 2.63 28.58 8.74
C ALA A 97 2.79 28.57 7.22
N ALA A 98 2.90 29.75 6.62
CA ALA A 98 3.19 29.86 5.20
C ALA A 98 4.52 29.18 4.86
N ILE A 99 4.59 28.52 3.71
CA ILE A 99 5.78 27.76 3.31
C ILE A 99 7.08 28.59 3.33
N GLY A 100 7.03 29.87 2.98
CA GLY A 100 8.22 30.75 2.96
C GLY A 100 8.80 31.05 4.35
N ALA A 101 8.04 30.84 5.42
CA ALA A 101 8.54 30.91 6.79
C ALA A 101 9.11 29.56 7.28
N LEU A 102 8.85 28.48 6.55
CA LEU A 102 9.22 27.12 6.93
C LEU A 102 10.48 26.61 6.23
N LEU A 103 10.67 26.98 4.96
CA LEU A 103 11.77 26.49 4.12
C LEU A 103 12.44 27.62 3.35
N ARG A 104 13.71 27.41 2.99
CA ARG A 104 14.50 28.31 2.14
C ARG A 104 15.02 27.56 0.91
N THR A 105 15.16 28.26 -0.22
CA THR A 105 15.81 27.71 -1.41
C THR A 105 17.23 27.26 -1.10
N GLY A 106 17.63 26.11 -1.65
CA GLY A 106 18.92 25.46 -1.42
C GLY A 106 19.00 24.60 -0.16
N GLN A 107 18.02 24.70 0.75
CA GLN A 107 17.99 23.96 2.01
C GLN A 107 17.88 22.44 1.76
N PRO A 108 18.72 21.59 2.37
CA PRO A 108 18.55 20.15 2.33
C PRO A 108 17.39 19.72 3.23
N VAL A 109 16.58 18.78 2.74
CA VAL A 109 15.41 18.26 3.45
C VAL A 109 15.27 16.75 3.24
N VAL A 110 15.01 16.01 4.31
CA VAL A 110 14.63 14.59 4.20
C VAL A 110 13.13 14.52 3.97
N VAL A 111 12.74 13.83 2.89
CA VAL A 111 11.36 13.70 2.44
C VAL A 111 11.07 12.25 2.08
N GLN A 112 9.82 11.83 2.24
CA GLN A 112 9.29 10.58 1.75
C GLN A 112 8.33 10.85 0.59
N VAL A 113 8.38 10.01 -0.44
CA VAL A 113 7.42 10.05 -1.55
C VAL A 113 6.11 9.42 -1.10
N LYS A 114 5.05 10.22 -1.04
CA LYS A 114 3.69 9.82 -0.65
C LYS A 114 2.84 9.37 -1.84
N ALA A 115 3.15 9.89 -3.03
CA ALA A 115 2.53 9.47 -4.29
C ALA A 115 3.52 9.68 -5.43
N ASP A 116 3.56 8.72 -6.36
CA ASP A 116 4.37 8.82 -7.57
C ASP A 116 3.97 10.01 -8.45
N ALA A 117 4.86 10.35 -9.38
CA ALA A 117 4.56 11.29 -10.44
C ALA A 117 3.38 10.80 -11.30
N ALA A 118 2.55 11.75 -11.74
CA ALA A 118 1.41 11.47 -12.59
C ALA A 118 1.42 12.43 -13.79
N GLY A 119 1.76 11.91 -14.97
CA GLY A 119 1.96 12.72 -16.18
C GLY A 119 3.07 13.75 -15.97
N ALA A 120 2.79 15.02 -16.25
CA ALA A 120 3.74 16.12 -16.02
C ALA A 120 3.85 16.58 -14.56
N LYS A 121 2.98 16.07 -13.67
CA LYS A 121 3.00 16.45 -12.25
C LYS A 121 4.02 15.55 -11.52
N GLY A 122 5.05 16.18 -10.95
CA GLY A 122 6.03 15.50 -10.10
C GLY A 122 5.41 14.83 -8.87
N PRO A 123 6.18 13.99 -8.16
CA PRO A 123 5.69 13.22 -7.03
C PRO A 123 5.24 14.12 -5.88
N SER A 124 4.30 13.63 -5.07
CA SER A 124 3.92 14.29 -3.82
C SER A 124 4.81 13.83 -2.68
N LEU A 125 5.28 14.78 -1.88
CA LEU A 125 6.24 14.54 -0.81
C LEU A 125 5.66 14.83 0.57
N THR A 126 6.24 14.21 1.58
CA THR A 126 6.01 14.55 2.99
C THR A 126 7.29 14.48 3.80
N MET A 127 7.40 15.27 4.89
CA MET A 127 8.45 15.06 5.89
C MET A 127 8.04 14.08 6.98
N ASP A 128 6.78 13.63 7.03
CA ASP A 128 6.36 12.55 7.93
C ASP A 128 6.89 11.21 7.42
N ILE A 129 8.11 10.86 7.83
CA ILE A 129 8.71 9.58 7.45
C ILE A 129 7.97 8.45 8.17
N THR A 130 7.57 7.44 7.40
CA THR A 130 6.97 6.20 7.91
C THR A 130 7.64 4.98 7.31
N LEU A 131 7.97 3.99 8.14
CA LEU A 131 8.57 2.73 7.73
C LEU A 131 7.58 1.60 8.06
N PRO A 132 6.85 1.07 7.06
CA PRO A 132 5.82 0.07 7.30
C PRO A 132 6.41 -1.32 7.48
N GLY A 133 6.07 -1.98 8.58
CA GLY A 133 6.12 -3.43 8.75
C GLY A 133 4.74 -4.07 8.56
N ARG A 134 4.66 -5.39 8.77
CA ARG A 134 3.44 -6.21 8.71
C ARG A 134 2.48 -5.89 9.85
N PHE A 135 2.99 -5.59 11.05
CA PHE A 135 2.16 -5.39 12.26
C PHE A 135 2.24 -3.96 12.80
N LEU A 136 3.42 -3.36 12.67
CA LEU A 136 3.74 -2.02 13.15
C LEU A 136 4.16 -1.13 11.98
N VAL A 137 3.98 0.18 12.14
CA VAL A 137 4.58 1.18 11.26
C VAL A 137 5.39 2.11 12.15
N HIS A 138 6.69 2.21 11.90
CA HIS A 138 7.53 3.15 12.63
C HIS A 138 7.35 4.54 12.04
N ALA A 139 6.94 5.50 12.87
CA ALA A 139 6.80 6.90 12.50
C ALA A 139 7.76 7.71 13.39
N PRO A 140 9.07 7.70 13.10
CA PRO A 140 10.12 8.15 14.03
C PRO A 140 10.06 9.63 14.43
N LEU A 141 9.30 10.46 13.70
CA LEU A 141 9.08 11.86 14.05
C LEU A 141 7.88 12.07 15.00
N GLY A 142 7.05 11.05 15.15
CA GLY A 142 6.00 10.99 16.16
C GLY A 142 6.58 10.62 17.53
N ARG A 143 5.83 10.93 18.59
CA ARG A 143 6.21 10.56 19.97
C ARG A 143 5.32 9.46 20.55
N ASP A 144 4.08 9.40 20.09
CA ASP A 144 3.06 8.55 20.69
C ASP A 144 2.90 7.22 19.95
N ILE A 145 2.28 6.26 20.64
CA ILE A 145 1.79 5.02 20.06
C ILE A 145 0.34 5.22 19.62
N SER A 146 0.09 5.14 18.32
CA SER A 146 -1.23 5.28 17.71
C SER A 146 -1.75 3.92 17.24
N VAL A 147 -2.83 3.43 17.84
CA VAL A 147 -3.48 2.20 17.36
C VAL A 147 -4.45 2.50 16.23
N SER A 148 -4.50 1.63 15.22
CA SER A 148 -5.41 1.72 14.06
C SER A 148 -6.86 1.98 14.48
N LYS A 149 -7.51 2.91 13.76
CA LYS A 149 -8.93 3.23 13.97
C LYS A 149 -9.87 2.05 13.69
N ARG A 150 -9.41 1.04 12.94
CA ARG A 150 -10.17 -0.19 12.64
C ARG A 150 -10.43 -1.05 13.88
N LEU A 151 -9.63 -0.94 14.93
CA LEU A 151 -9.78 -1.74 16.16
C LEU A 151 -10.89 -1.21 17.11
N GLY A 152 -11.81 -0.38 16.61
CA GLY A 152 -12.79 0.32 17.45
C GLY A 152 -12.16 1.23 18.52
N SER A 153 -12.98 1.71 19.44
CA SER A 153 -12.55 2.48 20.63
C SER A 153 -12.84 1.66 21.88
N GLY A 154 -11.88 1.56 22.81
CA GLY A 154 -12.16 0.89 24.09
C GLY A 154 -10.92 0.38 24.83
N PRO A 155 -11.13 -0.48 25.86
CA PRO A 155 -10.09 -1.06 26.70
C PRO A 155 -9.05 -1.87 25.92
N GLU A 156 -9.47 -2.58 24.86
CA GLU A 156 -8.59 -3.40 24.01
C GLU A 156 -7.53 -2.55 23.31
N ARG A 157 -7.93 -1.38 22.80
CA ARG A 157 -7.01 -0.43 22.17
C ARG A 157 -5.95 0.07 23.15
N ALA A 158 -6.35 0.39 24.39
CA ALA A 158 -5.44 0.84 25.43
C ALA A 158 -4.53 -0.29 25.94
N ALA A 159 -5.03 -1.53 25.98
CA ALA A 159 -4.23 -2.70 26.31
C ALA A 159 -3.17 -2.97 25.23
N LEU A 160 -3.54 -2.93 23.95
CA LEU A 160 -2.61 -3.10 22.84
C LEU A 160 -1.56 -1.98 22.80
N ALA A 161 -1.95 -0.73 23.02
CA ALA A 161 -0.99 0.38 23.08
C ALA A 161 0.05 0.16 24.19
N ARG A 162 -0.37 -0.19 25.41
CA ARG A 162 0.53 -0.50 26.54
C ARG A 162 1.42 -1.71 26.27
N ARG A 163 0.88 -2.74 25.61
CA ARG A 163 1.64 -3.91 25.20
C ARG A 163 2.78 -3.52 24.25
N ILE A 164 2.49 -2.72 23.23
CA ILE A 164 3.51 -2.23 22.29
C ILE A 164 4.49 -1.27 22.98
N GLU A 165 4.05 -0.45 23.93
CA GLU A 165 4.93 0.41 24.72
C GLU A 165 6.02 -0.37 25.49
N GLY A 166 5.68 -1.55 26.01
CA GLY A 166 6.65 -2.41 26.70
C GLY A 166 7.59 -3.19 25.77
N LEU A 167 7.25 -3.34 24.48
CA LEU A 167 7.99 -4.17 23.52
C LEU A 167 8.80 -3.35 22.51
N ALA A 168 8.28 -2.19 22.11
CA ALA A 168 8.78 -1.47 20.95
C ALA A 168 10.04 -0.66 21.25
N THR A 169 11.01 -0.74 20.35
CA THR A 169 12.26 0.01 20.46
C THR A 169 12.13 1.42 19.87
N GLY A 170 12.33 2.46 20.67
CA GLY A 170 12.22 3.85 20.20
C GLY A 170 10.79 4.38 20.19
N ALA A 171 10.61 5.63 19.77
CA ALA A 171 9.33 6.35 19.85
C ALA A 171 8.62 6.47 18.49
N GLY A 172 7.31 6.72 18.52
CA GLY A 172 6.52 6.96 17.31
C GLY A 172 6.18 5.66 16.58
N TRP A 173 5.05 5.08 16.97
CA TRP A 173 4.58 3.80 16.44
C TRP A 173 3.12 3.87 16.06
N ILE A 174 2.77 3.25 14.93
CA ILE A 174 1.39 3.02 14.54
C ILE A 174 1.13 1.52 14.56
N VAL A 175 0.16 1.08 15.36
CA VAL A 175 -0.16 -0.34 15.54
C VAL A 175 -1.29 -0.74 14.60
N ARG A 176 -1.06 -1.70 13.71
CA ARG A 176 -2.08 -2.22 12.79
C ARG A 176 -3.08 -3.11 13.55
N ALA A 177 -4.32 -3.19 13.04
CA ALA A 177 -5.39 -3.92 13.73
C ALA A 177 -5.06 -5.40 13.97
N GLY A 178 -4.37 -6.06 13.03
CA GLY A 178 -3.97 -7.46 13.16
C GLY A 178 -2.93 -7.73 14.25
N ALA A 179 -2.22 -6.72 14.75
CA ALA A 179 -1.15 -6.89 15.75
C ALA A 179 -1.65 -7.45 17.09
N ALA A 180 -2.95 -7.32 17.39
CA ALA A 180 -3.53 -7.81 18.63
C ALA A 180 -3.31 -9.32 18.86
N GLN A 181 -3.32 -10.11 17.78
CA GLN A 181 -3.18 -11.58 17.83
C GLN A 181 -1.77 -12.09 17.52
N VAL A 182 -0.83 -11.19 17.25
CA VAL A 182 0.55 -11.54 16.90
C VAL A 182 1.35 -11.79 18.19
N PRO A 183 2.23 -12.81 18.28
CA PRO A 183 3.12 -13.02 19.43
C PRO A 183 4.06 -11.84 19.73
N ASP A 184 4.41 -11.63 21.00
CA ASP A 184 5.29 -10.54 21.46
C ASP A 184 6.66 -10.56 20.78
N GLU A 185 7.24 -11.74 20.58
CA GLU A 185 8.55 -11.94 19.95
C GLU A 185 8.60 -11.37 18.53
N LEU A 186 7.53 -11.57 17.74
CA LEU A 186 7.45 -11.05 16.38
C LEU A 186 7.24 -9.53 16.36
N LEU A 187 6.46 -8.99 17.30
CA LEU A 187 6.26 -7.55 17.44
C LEU A 187 7.56 -6.85 17.86
N ALA A 188 8.30 -7.43 18.80
CA ALA A 188 9.58 -6.92 19.26
C ALA A 188 10.62 -6.94 18.12
N ALA A 189 10.78 -8.07 17.44
CA ALA A 189 11.72 -8.23 16.31
C ALA A 189 11.41 -7.24 15.17
N GLU A 190 10.14 -7.09 14.79
CA GLU A 190 9.75 -6.12 13.76
C GLU A 190 10.04 -4.68 14.20
N SER A 191 9.76 -4.34 15.46
CA SER A 191 10.04 -3.00 16.00
C SER A 191 11.53 -2.66 15.99
N GLU A 192 12.38 -3.63 16.36
CA GLU A 192 13.83 -3.46 16.37
C GLU A 192 14.36 -3.29 14.94
N ALA A 193 13.91 -4.13 14.01
CA ALA A 193 14.32 -4.05 12.61
C ALA A 193 13.97 -2.70 11.97
N LEU A 194 12.74 -2.20 12.17
CA LEU A 194 12.32 -0.90 11.67
C LEU A 194 13.06 0.26 12.36
N HIS A 195 13.35 0.14 13.66
CA HIS A 195 14.13 1.13 14.39
C HIS A 195 15.58 1.22 13.86
N LEU A 196 16.24 0.08 13.65
CA LEU A 196 17.59 0.02 13.08
C LEU A 196 17.62 0.57 11.66
N GLN A 197 16.61 0.26 10.84
CA GLN A 197 16.45 0.84 9.51
C GLN A 197 16.35 2.37 9.56
N TRP A 198 15.58 2.92 10.50
CA TRP A 198 15.54 4.38 10.69
C TRP A 198 16.90 4.95 11.11
N ARG A 199 17.62 4.29 12.02
CA ARG A 199 18.97 4.73 12.40
C ARG A 199 19.92 4.78 11.19
N ALA A 200 19.89 3.76 10.33
CA ALA A 200 20.68 3.74 9.11
C ALA A 200 20.32 4.90 8.16
N ILE A 201 19.02 5.17 7.94
CA ILE A 201 18.56 6.32 7.13
C ILE A 201 19.06 7.64 7.71
N ARG A 202 18.99 7.79 9.03
CA ARG A 202 19.41 9.01 9.74
C ARG A 202 20.91 9.25 9.61
N ASP A 203 21.70 8.19 9.78
CA ASP A 203 23.15 8.27 9.74
C ASP A 203 23.62 8.53 8.30
N ASP A 204 22.96 7.93 7.30
CA ASP A 204 23.22 8.17 5.89
C ASP A 204 22.86 9.61 5.45
N ALA A 205 21.75 10.15 5.97
CA ALA A 205 21.35 11.54 5.74
C ALA A 205 22.34 12.55 6.32
N ARG A 206 23.05 12.20 7.40
CA ARG A 206 24.07 13.06 8.03
C ARG A 206 25.40 13.03 7.28
N ALA A 207 25.76 11.89 6.71
CA ALA A 207 27.01 11.71 5.98
C ALA A 207 26.93 12.19 4.52
N GLY A 208 25.75 12.12 3.91
CA GLY A 208 25.53 12.44 2.50
C GLY A 208 25.28 13.92 2.20
N SER A 209 25.25 14.23 0.90
CA SER A 209 24.80 15.53 0.38
C SER A 209 23.57 15.35 -0.51
N ALA A 210 22.69 16.36 -0.56
CA ALA A 210 21.48 16.33 -1.38
C ALA A 210 21.78 16.68 -2.86
N PRO A 211 21.12 16.03 -3.85
CA PRO A 211 20.09 15.01 -3.70
C PRO A 211 20.64 13.57 -3.53
N ARG A 212 20.00 12.75 -2.69
CA ARG A 212 20.41 11.35 -2.46
C ARG A 212 19.25 10.45 -2.02
N LEU A 213 19.14 9.26 -2.61
CA LEU A 213 18.25 8.20 -2.12
C LEU A 213 18.82 7.60 -0.83
N LEU A 214 18.09 7.70 0.27
CA LEU A 214 18.47 7.15 1.57
C LEU A 214 17.89 5.75 1.78
N HIS A 215 16.68 5.52 1.26
CA HIS A 215 15.98 4.25 1.37
C HIS A 215 14.98 4.09 0.24
N SER A 216 15.01 2.94 -0.44
CA SER A 216 14.02 2.57 -1.45
C SER A 216 12.68 2.20 -0.81
N GLY A 217 11.57 2.49 -1.48
CA GLY A 217 10.27 1.96 -1.07
C GLY A 217 10.20 0.43 -1.18
N PRO A 218 9.19 -0.21 -0.55
CA PRO A 218 9.01 -1.65 -0.65
C PRO A 218 8.64 -2.06 -2.09
N ASP A 219 9.27 -3.12 -2.59
CA ASP A 219 8.94 -3.74 -3.88
C ASP A 219 7.62 -4.52 -3.83
N ALA A 220 7.13 -4.99 -4.99
CA ALA A 220 5.86 -5.69 -5.11
C ALA A 220 5.71 -6.89 -4.16
N PRO A 221 6.68 -7.83 -4.06
CA PRO A 221 6.63 -8.92 -3.08
C PRO A 221 6.58 -8.44 -1.64
N THR A 222 7.40 -7.45 -1.28
CA THR A 222 7.45 -6.89 0.07
C THR A 222 6.14 -6.17 0.43
N ARG A 223 5.56 -5.41 -0.51
CA ARG A 223 4.25 -4.78 -0.35
C ARG A 223 3.15 -5.82 -0.14
N ALA A 224 3.17 -6.91 -0.90
CA ALA A 224 2.22 -8.01 -0.71
C ALA A 224 2.30 -8.56 0.71
N LEU A 225 3.49 -8.86 1.23
CA LEU A 225 3.68 -9.38 2.59
C LEU A 225 3.26 -8.38 3.68
N ILE A 226 3.66 -7.10 3.56
CA ILE A 226 3.31 -6.03 4.50
C ILE A 226 1.79 -5.87 4.62
N GLU A 227 1.06 -6.01 3.52
CA GLU A 227 -0.38 -5.77 3.49
C GLU A 227 -1.22 -6.94 4.00
N GLN A 228 -0.74 -8.18 3.85
CA GLN A 228 -1.39 -9.32 4.50
C GLN A 228 -1.27 -9.26 6.03
N GLY A 229 -0.27 -8.54 6.55
CA GLY A 229 -0.10 -8.28 7.98
C GLY A 229 -0.03 -9.58 8.80
N ALA A 230 -1.00 -9.76 9.71
CA ALA A 230 -1.13 -10.94 10.57
C ALA A 230 -1.56 -12.21 9.84
N ALA A 231 -2.18 -12.09 8.65
CA ALA A 231 -2.57 -13.23 7.84
C ALA A 231 -1.36 -13.76 7.06
N ALA A 232 -0.44 -14.41 7.76
CA ALA A 232 0.80 -14.92 7.16
C ALA A 232 0.48 -16.00 6.09
N PRO A 233 1.00 -15.89 4.85
CA PRO A 233 0.78 -16.89 3.82
C PRO A 233 1.33 -18.24 4.25
N ALA A 234 0.61 -19.32 3.95
CA ALA A 234 1.01 -20.69 4.25
C ALA A 234 2.24 -21.11 3.41
N SER A 235 2.38 -20.58 2.20
CA SER A 235 3.52 -20.79 1.31
C SER A 235 3.85 -19.51 0.55
N ILE A 236 5.14 -19.28 0.31
CA ILE A 236 5.66 -18.22 -0.54
C ILE A 236 6.54 -18.89 -1.59
N ILE A 237 6.09 -18.90 -2.84
CA ILE A 237 6.78 -19.57 -3.95
C ILE A 237 7.30 -18.52 -4.90
N VAL A 238 8.62 -18.54 -5.16
CA VAL A 238 9.29 -17.55 -6.01
C VAL A 238 9.86 -18.23 -7.24
N ASP A 239 9.36 -17.84 -8.41
CA ASP A 239 9.91 -18.19 -9.71
C ASP A 239 10.96 -17.18 -10.13
N ASP A 240 12.21 -17.58 -9.93
CA ASP A 240 13.36 -16.74 -10.15
C ASP A 240 14.52 -17.54 -10.73
N PRO A 241 14.45 -17.87 -12.04
CA PRO A 241 15.49 -18.64 -12.69
C PRO A 241 16.82 -17.88 -12.65
N VAL A 242 17.88 -18.60 -12.29
CA VAL A 242 19.25 -18.06 -12.33
C VAL A 242 19.60 -17.81 -13.80
N PRO A 243 20.03 -16.59 -14.20
CA PRO A 243 20.39 -16.30 -15.58
C PRO A 243 21.47 -17.25 -16.10
N ALA A 244 21.23 -17.87 -17.25
CA ALA A 244 22.19 -18.75 -17.90
C ALA A 244 23.47 -17.97 -18.25
N GLY A 245 24.61 -18.37 -17.69
CA GLY A 245 25.91 -17.73 -17.91
C GLY A 245 26.45 -16.92 -16.72
N GLY A 246 25.70 -16.78 -15.64
CA GLY A 246 26.25 -16.30 -14.36
C GLY A 246 27.03 -17.40 -13.66
N ILE A 247 28.18 -17.06 -13.05
CA ILE A 247 28.99 -17.93 -12.18
C ILE A 247 28.22 -18.32 -10.88
N ALA A 248 26.98 -17.85 -10.72
CA ALA A 248 26.16 -18.05 -9.54
C ALA A 248 25.61 -19.48 -9.47
N VAL A 249 26.31 -20.34 -8.72
CA VAL A 249 25.70 -21.50 -8.07
C VAL A 249 24.83 -20.95 -6.93
N GLY A 250 23.50 -20.89 -7.08
CA GLY A 250 22.67 -20.34 -6.00
C GLY A 250 21.21 -20.04 -6.33
N GLU A 251 20.58 -19.28 -5.43
CA GLU A 251 19.24 -18.70 -5.60
C GLU A 251 19.31 -17.47 -6.53
N GLY A 252 18.23 -17.18 -7.25
CA GLY A 252 18.14 -15.95 -8.05
C GLY A 252 18.05 -14.68 -7.19
N PRO A 253 18.20 -13.49 -7.81
CA PRO A 253 18.25 -12.21 -7.10
C PRO A 253 16.95 -11.84 -6.37
N LEU A 254 15.79 -12.19 -6.92
CA LEU A 254 14.48 -11.93 -6.32
C LEU A 254 14.27 -12.81 -5.08
N LEU A 255 14.59 -14.10 -5.17
CA LEU A 255 14.49 -15.00 -4.03
C LEU A 255 15.47 -14.60 -2.91
N SER A 256 16.72 -14.28 -3.28
CA SER A 256 17.74 -13.82 -2.33
C SER A 256 17.34 -12.52 -1.63
N GLY A 257 16.83 -11.54 -2.40
CA GLY A 257 16.35 -10.28 -1.87
C GLY A 257 15.19 -10.46 -0.88
N LEU A 258 14.19 -11.26 -1.26
CA LEU A 258 13.03 -11.55 -0.41
C LEU A 258 13.43 -12.33 0.85
N ARG A 259 14.34 -13.29 0.73
CA ARG A 259 14.90 -14.02 1.88
C ARG A 259 15.59 -13.07 2.85
N GLY A 260 16.44 -12.15 2.34
CA GLY A 260 17.10 -11.15 3.16
C GLY A 260 16.13 -10.17 3.84
N TRP A 261 15.02 -9.84 3.17
CA TRP A 261 13.96 -9.05 3.80
C TRP A 261 13.25 -9.83 4.92
N CYS A 262 12.87 -11.09 4.67
CA CYS A 262 12.24 -11.95 5.68
C CYS A 262 13.14 -12.16 6.89
N ASP A 263 14.44 -12.39 6.68
CA ASP A 263 15.41 -12.56 7.77
C ASP A 263 15.44 -11.37 8.73
N ARG A 264 15.35 -10.14 8.20
CA ARG A 264 15.35 -8.92 9.00
C ARG A 264 13.99 -8.56 9.59
N HIS A 265 12.90 -8.72 8.83
CA HIS A 265 11.60 -8.12 9.16
C HIS A 265 10.49 -9.12 9.44
N ALA A 266 10.63 -10.37 9.00
CA ALA A 266 9.57 -11.38 9.06
C ALA A 266 10.15 -12.81 9.17
N PRO A 267 10.92 -13.11 10.23
CA PRO A 267 11.62 -14.39 10.35
C PRO A 267 10.67 -15.60 10.38
N ASP A 268 9.42 -15.42 10.80
CA ASP A 268 8.35 -16.43 10.75
C ASP A 268 7.98 -16.89 9.33
N LEU A 269 8.31 -16.09 8.31
CA LEU A 269 8.04 -16.40 6.90
C LEU A 269 9.20 -17.13 6.22
N LEU A 270 10.42 -17.09 6.78
CA LEU A 270 11.59 -17.74 6.19
C LEU A 270 11.37 -19.24 5.89
N PRO A 271 10.78 -20.06 6.79
CA PRO A 271 10.55 -21.47 6.52
C PRO A 271 9.51 -21.73 5.43
N ARG A 272 8.70 -20.72 5.08
CA ARG A 272 7.61 -20.82 4.10
C ARG A 272 8.05 -20.40 2.69
N LEU A 273 9.26 -19.85 2.57
CA LEU A 273 9.84 -19.33 1.33
C LEU A 273 10.55 -20.44 0.55
N THR A 274 10.05 -20.74 -0.65
CA THR A 274 10.59 -21.78 -1.53
C THR A 274 10.81 -21.27 -2.96
N ALA A 275 11.84 -21.83 -3.61
CA ALA A 275 12.06 -21.60 -5.03
C ALA A 275 11.12 -22.48 -5.86
N HIS A 276 10.51 -21.90 -6.90
CA HIS A 276 9.93 -22.67 -7.98
C HIS A 276 11.04 -23.32 -8.80
N ARG A 277 10.91 -24.61 -9.11
CA ARG A 277 11.94 -25.40 -9.82
C ARG A 277 11.43 -26.14 -11.05
N ALA A 278 10.13 -26.02 -11.36
CA ALA A 278 9.59 -26.65 -12.55
C ALA A 278 10.05 -25.92 -13.81
N SER A 279 10.08 -26.61 -14.94
CA SER A 279 10.41 -26.00 -16.24
C SER A 279 9.33 -25.07 -16.76
N GLN A 280 8.06 -25.36 -16.46
CA GLN A 280 6.93 -24.48 -16.76
C GLN A 280 6.91 -23.30 -15.78
N ARG A 281 6.66 -22.08 -16.28
CA ARG A 281 6.59 -20.87 -15.45
C ARG A 281 5.51 -21.01 -14.38
N LEU A 282 5.75 -20.45 -13.20
CA LEU A 282 4.85 -20.55 -12.06
C LEU A 282 3.46 -19.99 -12.34
N PHE A 283 3.39 -18.84 -13.01
CA PHE A 283 2.12 -18.18 -13.31
C PHE A 283 1.32 -18.92 -14.39
N ASP A 284 1.99 -19.54 -15.38
CA ASP A 284 1.33 -20.43 -16.36
C ASP A 284 0.75 -21.66 -15.67
N LEU A 285 1.55 -22.32 -14.81
CA LEU A 285 1.15 -23.54 -14.10
C LEU A 285 -0.06 -23.31 -13.18
N ARG A 286 -0.21 -22.09 -12.66
CA ARG A 286 -1.27 -21.70 -11.72
C ARG A 286 -2.40 -20.90 -12.38
N ASP A 287 -2.41 -20.81 -13.71
CA ASP A 287 -3.40 -20.07 -14.53
C ASP A 287 -3.56 -18.59 -14.12
N LEU A 288 -2.47 -18.00 -13.62
CA LEU A 288 -2.46 -16.60 -13.18
C LEU A 288 -2.37 -15.63 -14.35
N ASP A 289 -1.68 -15.99 -15.43
CA ASP A 289 -1.60 -15.11 -16.61
C ASP A 289 -2.99 -14.89 -17.24
N SER A 290 -3.80 -15.94 -17.35
CA SER A 290 -5.21 -15.83 -17.77
C SER A 290 -6.03 -14.99 -16.80
N ALA A 291 -5.92 -15.28 -15.49
CA ALA A 291 -6.65 -14.53 -14.47
C ALA A 291 -6.29 -13.04 -14.46
N ILE A 292 -5.02 -12.68 -14.72
CA ILE A 292 -4.56 -11.30 -14.83
C ILE A 292 -5.09 -10.64 -16.10
N ALA A 293 -5.10 -11.35 -17.24
CA ALA A 293 -5.65 -10.85 -18.49
C ALA A 293 -7.16 -10.53 -18.34
N GLU A 294 -7.94 -11.41 -17.70
CA GLU A 294 -9.37 -11.20 -17.42
C GLU A 294 -9.63 -9.95 -16.55
N LEU A 295 -8.67 -9.49 -15.73
CA LEU A 295 -8.83 -8.24 -14.97
C LEU A 295 -8.85 -6.99 -15.86
N LEU A 296 -8.41 -7.09 -17.12
CA LEU A 296 -8.47 -6.00 -18.09
C LEU A 296 -9.84 -5.92 -18.78
N ASP A 297 -10.64 -6.97 -18.70
CA ASP A 297 -11.96 -6.99 -19.33
C ASP A 297 -12.94 -6.06 -18.62
N VAL A 298 -13.81 -5.44 -19.41
CA VAL A 298 -14.88 -4.58 -18.89
C VAL A 298 -15.92 -5.42 -18.15
N ARG A 299 -16.22 -6.63 -18.64
CA ARG A 299 -17.23 -7.52 -18.07
C ARG A 299 -16.59 -8.55 -17.15
N VAL A 300 -17.11 -8.69 -15.93
CA VAL A 300 -16.61 -9.65 -14.94
C VAL A 300 -17.73 -10.62 -14.57
N PRO A 301 -17.58 -11.93 -14.77
CA PRO A 301 -18.58 -12.90 -14.33
C PRO A 301 -18.63 -12.98 -12.80
N LEU A 302 -19.84 -13.10 -12.25
CA LEU A 302 -20.02 -13.38 -10.82
C LEU A 302 -19.96 -14.89 -10.57
N PRO A 303 -19.39 -15.36 -9.45
CA PRO A 303 -19.19 -16.79 -9.17
C PRO A 303 -20.47 -17.61 -9.28
N GLN A 304 -21.59 -16.99 -8.92
CA GLN A 304 -22.84 -17.67 -8.92
C GLN A 304 -23.70 -17.40 -10.17
N GLY A 305 -23.30 -16.50 -11.08
CA GLY A 305 -24.06 -16.10 -12.27
C GLY A 305 -24.44 -14.62 -12.25
N GLY A 306 -24.69 -14.06 -13.43
CA GLY A 306 -24.71 -12.61 -13.62
C GLY A 306 -23.30 -12.06 -13.90
N SER A 307 -23.16 -10.74 -13.95
CA SER A 307 -21.88 -10.09 -14.25
C SER A 307 -21.83 -8.65 -13.80
N LEU A 308 -20.63 -8.17 -13.49
CA LEU A 308 -20.32 -6.75 -13.38
C LEU A 308 -19.90 -6.20 -14.74
N VAL A 309 -20.15 -4.92 -14.97
CA VAL A 309 -19.57 -4.12 -16.06
C VAL A 309 -18.84 -2.95 -15.40
N ILE A 310 -17.51 -2.92 -15.51
CA ILE A 310 -16.64 -1.94 -14.84
C ILE A 310 -16.04 -1.02 -15.89
N GLU A 311 -16.48 0.24 -15.90
CA GLU A 311 -16.03 1.25 -16.88
C GLU A 311 -15.40 2.46 -16.20
N ARG A 312 -14.25 2.88 -16.72
CA ARG A 312 -13.54 4.05 -16.22
C ARG A 312 -13.77 5.24 -17.13
N THR A 313 -14.30 6.31 -16.56
CA THR A 313 -14.40 7.63 -17.20
C THR A 313 -13.20 8.51 -16.80
N GLU A 314 -13.19 9.76 -17.26
CA GLU A 314 -12.18 10.75 -16.86
C GLU A 314 -12.21 11.05 -15.36
N ALA A 315 -13.41 11.21 -14.79
CA ALA A 315 -13.58 11.67 -13.41
C ALA A 315 -13.81 10.54 -12.41
N LEU A 316 -14.54 9.50 -12.82
CA LEU A 316 -15.02 8.44 -11.93
C LEU A 316 -15.06 7.06 -12.61
N THR A 317 -15.18 6.00 -11.83
CA THR A 317 -15.43 4.64 -12.34
C THR A 317 -16.89 4.27 -12.08
N VAL A 318 -17.57 3.73 -13.08
CA VAL A 318 -18.94 3.22 -12.98
C VAL A 318 -18.88 1.69 -12.93
N VAL A 319 -19.69 1.10 -12.06
CA VAL A 319 -19.89 -0.35 -12.00
C VAL A 319 -21.37 -0.67 -12.09
N ASP A 320 -21.77 -1.40 -13.13
CA ASP A 320 -23.13 -1.87 -13.33
C ASP A 320 -23.24 -3.37 -12.97
N VAL A 321 -24.33 -3.75 -12.29
CA VAL A 321 -24.57 -5.12 -11.83
C VAL A 321 -25.70 -5.75 -12.63
N ASN A 322 -25.38 -6.83 -13.34
CA ASN A 322 -26.35 -7.62 -14.11
C ASN A 322 -26.66 -8.94 -13.39
N ALA A 323 -27.94 -9.20 -13.12
CA ALA A 323 -28.38 -10.44 -12.46
C ALA A 323 -28.29 -11.70 -13.32
N GLY A 324 -28.25 -11.56 -14.65
CA GLY A 324 -28.35 -12.71 -15.56
C GLY A 324 -29.68 -13.47 -15.41
N GLU A 325 -29.67 -14.79 -15.63
CA GLU A 325 -30.86 -15.65 -15.53
C GLU A 325 -31.23 -16.04 -14.07
N ARG A 326 -30.58 -15.46 -13.07
CA ARG A 326 -30.79 -15.80 -11.64
C ARG A 326 -32.01 -15.14 -11.00
N GLY A 327 -32.48 -15.80 -9.94
CA GLY A 327 -33.45 -15.28 -8.96
C GLY A 327 -32.83 -14.41 -7.85
N ASN A 328 -33.71 -13.74 -7.10
CA ASN A 328 -33.51 -12.76 -6.03
C ASN A 328 -32.41 -11.68 -6.24
N PRO A 329 -32.79 -10.43 -6.58
CA PRO A 329 -31.86 -9.30 -6.74
C PRO A 329 -30.90 -9.06 -5.56
N VAL A 330 -31.33 -9.34 -4.33
CA VAL A 330 -30.54 -9.04 -3.13
C VAL A 330 -29.30 -9.93 -3.05
N ASP A 331 -29.46 -11.21 -3.38
CA ASP A 331 -28.37 -12.18 -3.29
C ASP A 331 -27.31 -11.90 -4.37
N VAL A 332 -27.75 -11.55 -5.58
CA VAL A 332 -26.87 -11.06 -6.66
C VAL A 332 -26.09 -9.82 -6.22
N ASN A 333 -26.75 -8.85 -5.59
CA ASN A 333 -26.09 -7.62 -5.16
C ASN A 333 -25.07 -7.87 -4.02
N ILE A 334 -25.30 -8.85 -3.15
CA ILE A 334 -24.34 -9.24 -2.11
C ILE A 334 -23.10 -9.90 -2.75
N ASP A 335 -23.28 -10.81 -3.70
CA ASP A 335 -22.18 -11.41 -4.46
C ASP A 335 -21.39 -10.33 -5.24
N ALA A 336 -22.11 -9.40 -5.87
CA ALA A 336 -21.54 -8.26 -6.56
C ALA A 336 -20.73 -7.36 -5.62
N ALA A 337 -21.22 -7.08 -4.41
CA ALA A 337 -20.50 -6.25 -3.44
C ALA A 337 -19.11 -6.83 -3.08
N ALA A 338 -19.02 -8.14 -2.87
CA ALA A 338 -17.77 -8.83 -2.62
C ALA A 338 -16.82 -8.79 -3.83
N GLU A 339 -17.35 -9.02 -5.03
CA GLU A 339 -16.56 -8.98 -6.27
C GLU A 339 -16.09 -7.57 -6.63
N ILE A 340 -16.92 -6.55 -6.42
CA ILE A 340 -16.56 -5.13 -6.60
C ILE A 340 -15.35 -4.81 -5.73
N ALA A 341 -15.41 -5.10 -4.43
CA ALA A 341 -14.29 -4.83 -3.52
C ALA A 341 -13.00 -5.52 -3.99
N ARG A 342 -13.09 -6.77 -4.45
CA ARG A 342 -11.95 -7.52 -5.01
C ARG A 342 -11.40 -6.88 -6.28
N GLN A 343 -12.25 -6.53 -7.24
CA GLN A 343 -11.86 -5.92 -8.52
C GLN A 343 -11.25 -4.54 -8.34
N LEU A 344 -11.77 -3.71 -7.41
CA LEU A 344 -11.18 -2.41 -7.09
C LEU A 344 -9.74 -2.54 -6.59
N ARG A 345 -9.44 -3.57 -5.79
CA ARG A 345 -8.07 -3.86 -5.34
C ARG A 345 -7.18 -4.37 -6.47
N LEU A 346 -7.62 -5.42 -7.18
CA LEU A 346 -6.83 -6.08 -8.22
C LEU A 346 -6.51 -5.18 -9.42
N ARG A 347 -7.47 -4.35 -9.85
CA ARG A 347 -7.28 -3.38 -10.93
C ARG A 347 -6.62 -2.09 -10.44
N ASN A 348 -6.49 -1.94 -9.13
CA ASN A 348 -6.03 -0.73 -8.46
C ASN A 348 -6.84 0.52 -8.88
N VAL A 349 -8.18 0.41 -8.83
CA VAL A 349 -9.09 1.52 -9.09
C VAL A 349 -9.09 2.46 -7.90
N GLY A 350 -8.95 3.76 -8.13
CA GLY A 350 -8.99 4.77 -7.08
C GLY A 350 -9.65 6.05 -7.55
N GLY A 351 -10.10 6.87 -6.60
CA GLY A 351 -10.98 8.01 -6.83
C GLY A 351 -12.42 7.68 -6.51
N ILE A 352 -13.34 8.32 -7.22
CA ILE A 352 -14.79 8.13 -7.05
C ILE A 352 -15.21 6.89 -7.84
N VAL A 353 -15.99 6.03 -7.19
CA VAL A 353 -16.63 4.86 -7.81
C VAL A 353 -18.13 4.94 -7.52
N VAL A 354 -18.93 4.73 -8.56
CA VAL A 354 -20.39 4.71 -8.49
C VAL A 354 -20.85 3.32 -8.91
N VAL A 355 -21.69 2.69 -8.09
CA VAL A 355 -22.21 1.35 -8.33
C VAL A 355 -23.72 1.40 -8.56
N ASP A 356 -24.17 0.87 -9.70
CA ASP A 356 -25.57 0.65 -10.01
C ASP A 356 -25.93 -0.81 -9.71
N PHE A 357 -26.61 -1.03 -8.58
CA PHE A 357 -27.04 -2.35 -8.14
C PHE A 357 -28.39 -2.71 -8.75
N VAL A 358 -28.67 -4.02 -8.87
CA VAL A 358 -29.97 -4.50 -9.36
C VAL A 358 -31.09 -3.99 -8.46
N ASN A 359 -32.20 -3.55 -9.07
CA ASN A 359 -33.37 -3.02 -8.36
C ASN A 359 -33.86 -3.94 -7.23
N MET A 360 -33.95 -3.37 -6.02
CA MET A 360 -34.44 -4.03 -4.81
C MET A 360 -35.85 -3.56 -4.45
N ARG A 361 -36.64 -4.41 -3.78
CA ARG A 361 -38.06 -4.13 -3.48
C ARG A 361 -38.27 -3.36 -2.17
N GLY A 362 -37.32 -3.41 -1.24
CA GLY A 362 -37.46 -2.81 0.09
C GLY A 362 -36.21 -2.10 0.59
N ARG A 363 -36.40 -1.13 1.50
CA ARG A 363 -35.30 -0.37 2.12
C ARG A 363 -34.33 -1.26 2.93
N GLY A 364 -34.85 -2.29 3.60
CA GLY A 364 -34.04 -3.24 4.35
C GLY A 364 -33.06 -4.03 3.46
N ASP A 365 -33.42 -4.30 2.21
CA ASP A 365 -32.53 -4.97 1.27
C ASP A 365 -31.36 -4.05 0.85
N ALA A 366 -31.65 -2.77 0.61
CA ALA A 366 -30.63 -1.78 0.30
C ALA A 366 -29.64 -1.60 1.47
N GLU A 367 -30.13 -1.57 2.71
CA GLU A 367 -29.29 -1.51 3.91
C GLU A 367 -28.40 -2.76 4.05
N ARG A 368 -28.92 -3.95 3.73
CA ARG A 368 -28.13 -5.19 3.70
C ARG A 368 -27.01 -5.16 2.65
N VAL A 369 -27.29 -4.68 1.44
CA VAL A 369 -26.27 -4.57 0.38
C VAL A 369 -25.21 -3.53 0.73
N LEU A 370 -25.60 -2.39 1.30
CA LEU A 370 -24.64 -1.38 1.78
C LEU A 370 -23.75 -1.92 2.90
N ALA A 371 -24.31 -2.70 3.83
CA ALA A 371 -23.54 -3.36 4.88
C ALA A 371 -22.56 -4.38 4.31
N ALA A 372 -23.01 -5.21 3.36
CA ALA A 372 -22.14 -6.17 2.66
C ALA A 372 -20.98 -5.49 1.92
N LEU A 373 -21.25 -4.41 1.18
CA LEU A 373 -20.21 -3.65 0.49
C LEU A 373 -19.24 -2.98 1.46
N SER A 374 -19.76 -2.37 2.54
CA SER A 374 -18.93 -1.74 3.58
C SER A 374 -18.00 -2.78 4.21
N HIS A 375 -18.53 -3.95 4.56
CA HIS A 375 -17.73 -5.05 5.10
C HIS A 375 -16.68 -5.56 4.10
N ALA A 376 -17.05 -5.72 2.83
CA ALA A 376 -16.14 -6.20 1.79
C ALA A 376 -14.93 -5.28 1.56
N VAL A 377 -15.10 -3.96 1.78
CA VAL A 377 -14.01 -2.97 1.64
C VAL A 377 -13.22 -2.72 2.94
N GLU A 378 -13.65 -3.24 4.09
CA GLU A 378 -12.93 -3.08 5.37
C GLU A 378 -11.51 -3.68 5.33
N SER A 379 -11.36 -4.78 4.59
CA SER A 379 -10.09 -5.48 4.38
C SER A 379 -9.18 -4.78 3.37
N ASP A 380 -9.66 -3.74 2.69
CA ASP A 380 -8.84 -3.00 1.72
C ASP A 380 -7.63 -2.36 2.42
N PRO A 381 -6.40 -2.54 1.92
CA PRO A 381 -5.21 -1.93 2.51
C PRO A 381 -5.24 -0.39 2.43
N VAL A 382 -6.03 0.21 1.54
CA VAL A 382 -6.19 1.67 1.46
C VAL A 382 -7.50 2.15 2.06
N GLN A 383 -7.57 3.46 2.33
CA GLN A 383 -8.79 4.08 2.82
C GLN A 383 -9.86 4.02 1.73
N THR A 384 -10.90 3.25 2.01
CA THR A 384 -12.11 3.16 1.19
C THR A 384 -13.29 3.58 2.05
N GLN A 385 -14.09 4.51 1.56
CA GLN A 385 -15.26 5.04 2.25
C GLN A 385 -16.50 4.83 1.39
N VAL A 386 -17.45 4.06 1.91
CA VAL A 386 -18.80 3.94 1.35
C VAL A 386 -19.67 5.01 2.00
N TYR A 387 -20.34 5.85 1.20
CA TYR A 387 -21.16 6.94 1.74
C TYR A 387 -22.61 6.49 1.96
N GLY A 388 -23.21 5.85 0.97
CA GLY A 388 -24.60 5.43 1.00
C GLY A 388 -25.21 5.38 -0.40
N MET A 389 -26.55 5.23 -0.43
CA MET A 389 -27.32 5.22 -1.67
C MET A 389 -27.89 6.61 -1.97
N SER A 390 -27.67 7.07 -3.19
CA SER A 390 -28.23 8.31 -3.73
C SER A 390 -29.74 8.21 -3.93
N LYS A 391 -30.39 9.36 -4.19
CA LYS A 391 -31.82 9.39 -4.55
C LYS A 391 -32.14 8.66 -5.86
N LEU A 392 -31.14 8.42 -6.69
CA LEU A 392 -31.25 7.70 -7.96
C LEU A 392 -31.04 6.19 -7.80
N GLY A 393 -30.77 5.68 -6.59
CA GLY A 393 -30.51 4.26 -6.35
C GLY A 393 -29.05 3.85 -6.49
N LEU A 394 -28.17 4.76 -6.91
CA LEU A 394 -26.73 4.51 -7.06
C LEU A 394 -26.00 4.53 -5.72
N VAL A 395 -25.05 3.63 -5.51
CA VAL A 395 -24.17 3.63 -4.34
C VAL A 395 -22.86 4.33 -4.65
N GLU A 396 -22.47 5.26 -3.78
CA GLU A 396 -21.27 6.08 -3.95
C GLU A 396 -20.18 5.67 -2.96
N LEU A 397 -18.96 5.49 -3.45
CA LEU A 397 -17.78 5.25 -2.62
C LEU A 397 -16.56 6.00 -3.15
N THR A 398 -15.63 6.32 -2.25
CA THR A 398 -14.30 6.81 -2.60
C THR A 398 -13.26 5.80 -2.15
N ARG A 399 -12.25 5.56 -3.00
CA ARG A 399 -11.09 4.74 -2.68
C ARG A 399 -9.81 5.54 -2.89
N ALA A 400 -8.94 5.58 -1.89
CA ALA A 400 -7.66 6.27 -2.02
C ALA A 400 -6.85 5.69 -3.20
N ARG A 401 -6.21 6.57 -3.99
CA ARG A 401 -5.37 6.14 -5.10
C ARG A 401 -4.08 5.52 -4.56
N ARG A 402 -3.73 4.35 -5.09
CA ARG A 402 -2.59 3.55 -4.60
C ARG A 402 -1.62 3.27 -5.75
N GLY A 403 -0.94 4.30 -6.26
CA GLY A 403 -0.04 4.14 -7.40
C GLY A 403 -0.76 3.92 -8.74
N THR A 404 -0.08 3.28 -9.68
CA THR A 404 -0.54 3.13 -11.07
C THR A 404 -1.61 2.05 -11.23
N PRO A 405 -2.73 2.32 -11.92
CA PRO A 405 -3.74 1.30 -12.22
C PRO A 405 -3.19 0.14 -13.07
N LEU A 406 -3.73 -1.06 -12.90
CA LEU A 406 -3.26 -2.29 -13.58
C LEU A 406 -3.16 -2.12 -15.10
N ALA A 407 -4.21 -1.60 -15.72
CA ALA A 407 -4.28 -1.39 -17.17
C ALA A 407 -3.22 -0.41 -17.71
N ALA A 408 -2.60 0.42 -16.87
CA ALA A 408 -1.50 1.29 -17.27
C ALA A 408 -0.12 0.67 -17.01
N LEU A 409 -0.02 -0.27 -16.05
CA LEU A 409 1.18 -1.05 -15.77
C LEU A 409 1.46 -2.09 -16.85
N LEU A 410 0.41 -2.75 -17.34
CA LEU A 410 0.51 -3.82 -18.34
C LEU A 410 0.55 -3.32 -19.80
N ARG A 411 0.49 -1.99 -20.01
CA ARG A 411 0.71 -1.45 -21.36
C ARG A 411 2.20 -1.61 -21.72
N PRO A 412 2.50 -2.13 -22.93
CA PRO A 412 3.86 -2.30 -23.42
C PRO A 412 4.61 -0.96 -23.52
#